data_AF-K8PJ59-F1
#
_entry.id   AF-K8PJ59-F1
#
_cell.length_a   1.000
_cell.length_b   1.000
_cell.length_c   1.000
_cell.angle_alpha   90.00
_cell.angle_beta   90.00
_cell.angle_gamma   90.00
#
_symmetry.space_group_name_H-M   'P 1'
#
loop_
_entity.id
_entity.type
_entity.pdbx_description
1 polymer ?
#
loop_
_entity_poly.entity_id
_entity_poly.type
_entity_poly.pdbx_seq_one_letter_code
_entity_poly.pdbx_strand_id
1 'polypeptide(L)'
;MVMNHSDSKALDSLSLDDAILGVLARAEAKTLSAPEIAHAIAAGDDWHGLLVPIRRSAVALAQAGRLVIYRKGKPADPNDFRGVYRLGLPRHD
;
A
#
# COMPACT_ATOMS: atom_id res chain seq x y z
N MET A 1 -17.64 -13.91 27.42
CA MET A 1 -17.20 -13.79 26.02
C MET A 1 -15.73 -13.46 26.03
N VAL A 2 -14.89 -14.46 25.77
CA VAL A 2 -13.43 -14.37 25.96
C VAL A 2 -12.84 -13.67 24.74
N MET A 3 -12.12 -12.57 24.96
CA MET A 3 -11.34 -11.86 23.96
C MET A 3 -10.15 -12.75 23.59
N ASN A 4 -10.21 -13.36 22.41
CA ASN A 4 -9.22 -14.33 21.96
C ASN A 4 -7.96 -13.60 21.49
N HIS A 5 -6.98 -13.44 22.38
CA HIS A 5 -5.61 -13.07 22.01
C HIS A 5 -5.01 -14.21 21.19
N SER A 6 -4.69 -13.93 19.93
CA SER A 6 -3.81 -14.77 19.10
C SER A 6 -3.04 -13.87 18.14
N ASP A 7 -2.26 -12.95 18.71
CA ASP A 7 -1.32 -12.08 18.00
C ASP A 7 0.09 -12.70 18.01
N SER A 8 0.22 -13.98 17.63
CA SER A 8 1.51 -14.68 17.75
C SER A 8 1.91 -15.48 16.52
N LYS A 9 1.32 -15.17 15.36
CA LYS A 9 1.75 -15.68 14.05
C LYS A 9 1.51 -14.71 12.90
N ALA A 10 1.49 -13.40 13.16
CA ALA A 10 1.12 -12.40 12.15
C ALA A 10 2.30 -11.87 11.31
N LEU A 11 3.55 -12.19 11.68
CA LEU A 11 4.74 -11.61 11.03
C LEU A 11 5.30 -12.44 9.87
N ASP A 12 5.04 -13.75 9.83
CA ASP A 12 5.62 -14.64 8.79
C ASP A 12 4.87 -14.63 7.46
N SER A 13 3.71 -13.96 7.41
CA SER A 13 2.91 -13.77 6.19
C SER A 13 2.17 -12.44 6.26
N LEU A 14 2.93 -11.35 6.41
CA LEU A 14 2.38 -10.00 6.23
C LEU A 14 1.64 -9.97 4.88
N SER A 15 0.35 -9.67 4.92
CA SER A 15 -0.40 -9.48 3.68
C SER A 15 0.23 -8.34 2.89
N LEU A 16 0.13 -8.40 1.57
CA LEU A 16 0.70 -7.36 0.69
C LEU A 16 0.24 -5.96 1.11
N ASP A 17 -1.00 -5.85 1.60
CA ASP A 17 -1.59 -4.67 2.22
C ASP A 17 -0.73 -4.10 3.38
N ASP A 18 -0.38 -4.93 4.36
CA ASP A 18 0.44 -4.51 5.51
C ASP A 18 1.88 -4.18 5.09
N ALA A 19 2.43 -4.89 4.11
CA ALA A 19 3.73 -4.56 3.54
C ALA A 19 3.72 -3.18 2.87
N ILE A 20 2.67 -2.87 2.09
CA ILE A 20 2.47 -1.55 1.47
C ILE A 20 2.36 -0.47 2.54
N LEU A 21 1.53 -0.68 3.57
CA LEU A 21 1.36 0.28 4.67
C LEU A 21 2.66 0.49 5.45
N GLY A 22 3.42 -0.59 5.72
CA GLY A 22 4.70 -0.52 6.42
C GLY A 22 5.76 0.25 5.62
N VAL A 23 5.82 0.06 4.31
CA VAL A 23 6.70 0.84 3.43
C VAL A 23 6.30 2.32 3.42
N LEU A 24 5.00 2.63 3.31
CA LEU A 24 4.52 4.01 3.35
C LEU A 24 4.72 4.68 4.71
N ALA A 25 4.60 3.94 5.81
CA ALA A 25 4.88 4.43 7.16
C ALA A 25 6.34 4.82 7.35
N ARG A 26 7.27 4.04 6.79
CA ARG A 26 8.71 4.36 6.77
C ARG A 26 9.05 5.54 5.86
N ALA A 27 8.17 5.89 4.93
CA ALA A 27 8.40 6.99 4.00
C ALA A 27 8.12 8.38 4.60
N GLU A 28 7.78 8.49 5.90
CA GLU A 28 7.64 9.73 6.66
C GLU A 28 6.88 10.84 5.91
N ALA A 29 5.61 10.58 5.61
CA ALA A 29 4.70 11.47 4.87
C ALA A 29 5.03 11.70 3.37
N LYS A 30 5.98 10.96 2.80
CA LYS A 30 6.16 10.91 1.34
C LYS A 30 5.14 9.98 0.71
N THR A 31 4.71 10.35 -0.49
CA THR A 31 3.90 9.48 -1.34
C THR A 31 4.82 8.68 -2.25
N LEU A 32 4.61 7.37 -2.37
CA LEU A 32 5.44 6.46 -3.14
C LEU A 32 4.69 5.94 -4.37
N SER A 33 5.42 5.68 -5.43
CA SER A 33 4.89 5.07 -6.65
C SER A 33 4.83 3.55 -6.50
N ALA A 34 3.97 2.88 -7.28
CA ALA A 34 3.90 1.41 -7.30
C ALA A 34 5.25 0.69 -7.47
N PRO A 35 6.14 1.10 -8.40
CA PRO A 35 7.47 0.49 -8.50
C PRO A 35 8.33 0.74 -7.26
N GLU A 36 8.25 1.91 -6.62
CA GLU A 36 9.02 2.19 -5.39
C GLU A 36 8.58 1.26 -4.26
N ILE A 37 7.27 1.01 -4.13
CA ILE A 37 6.75 0.05 -3.16
C ILE A 37 7.15 -1.38 -3.55
N ALA A 38 7.09 -1.72 -4.84
CA ALA A 38 7.51 -3.03 -5.32
C ALA A 38 8.99 -3.28 -5.03
N HIS A 39 9.87 -2.30 -5.24
CA HIS A 39 11.29 -2.38 -4.91
C HIS A 39 11.55 -2.46 -3.41
N ALA A 40 10.76 -1.75 -2.60
CA ALA A 40 10.87 -1.80 -1.15
C ALA A 40 10.42 -3.17 -0.58
N ILE A 41 9.51 -3.87 -1.26
CA ILE A 41 9.02 -5.19 -0.87
C ILE A 41 9.89 -6.32 -1.44
N ALA A 42 10.23 -6.24 -2.73
CA ALA A 42 11.09 -7.17 -3.44
C ALA A 42 12.25 -6.40 -4.07
N ALA A 43 13.41 -6.47 -3.44
CA ALA A 43 14.64 -5.82 -3.90
C ALA A 43 15.28 -6.51 -5.14
N GLY A 44 14.52 -7.25 -5.96
CA GLY A 44 15.03 -8.12 -7.04
C GLY A 44 14.29 -7.98 -8.39
N ASP A 45 14.60 -8.87 -9.34
CA ASP A 45 14.21 -8.79 -10.77
C ASP A 45 12.68 -8.89 -11.05
N ASP A 46 11.90 -9.51 -10.16
CA ASP A 46 10.47 -9.80 -10.41
C ASP A 46 9.48 -8.74 -9.88
N TRP A 47 9.96 -7.53 -9.57
CA TRP A 47 9.11 -6.42 -9.09
C TRP A 47 7.96 -6.07 -10.06
N HIS A 48 8.15 -6.32 -11.36
CA HIS A 48 7.10 -6.15 -12.37
C HIS A 48 5.86 -7.03 -12.08
N GLY A 49 6.07 -8.25 -11.60
CA GLY A 49 4.99 -9.17 -11.21
C GLY A 49 4.19 -8.68 -10.00
N LEU A 50 4.81 -7.85 -9.15
CA LEU A 50 4.17 -7.26 -7.97
C LEU A 50 3.33 -6.03 -8.28
N LEU A 51 3.49 -5.38 -9.44
CA LEU A 51 2.74 -4.17 -9.77
C LEU A 51 1.23 -4.39 -9.79
N VAL A 52 0.77 -5.51 -10.37
CA VAL A 52 -0.65 -5.88 -10.44
C VAL A 52 -1.24 -6.13 -9.04
N PRO A 53 -0.65 -7.00 -8.19
CA PRO A 53 -1.17 -7.22 -6.85
C PRO A 53 -1.01 -6.00 -5.95
N ILE A 54 0.06 -5.18 -6.09
CA ILE A 54 0.20 -3.91 -5.36
C ILE A 54 -0.92 -2.95 -5.74
N ARG A 55 -1.23 -2.81 -7.04
CA ARG A 55 -2.33 -1.97 -7.50
C ARG A 55 -3.65 -2.42 -6.89
N ARG A 56 -3.92 -3.73 -6.91
CA ARG A 56 -5.16 -4.31 -6.38
C ARG A 56 -5.31 -4.07 -4.87
N SER A 57 -4.22 -4.24 -4.13
CA SER A 57 -4.14 -3.98 -2.69
C SER A 57 -4.30 -2.48 -2.38
N ALA A 58 -3.65 -1.61 -3.15
CA ALA A 58 -3.79 -0.16 -3.03
C ALA A 58 -5.23 0.30 -3.25
N VAL A 59 -5.94 -0.30 -4.22
CA VAL A 59 -7.37 -0.06 -4.45
C VAL A 59 -8.20 -0.46 -3.24
N ALA A 60 -7.99 -1.67 -2.71
CA ALA A 60 -8.71 -2.15 -1.53
C ALA A 60 -8.45 -1.26 -0.30
N LEU A 61 -7.19 -0.92 -0.04
CA LEU A 61 -6.79 -0.03 1.05
C LEU A 61 -7.38 1.39 0.89
N ALA A 62 -7.44 1.90 -0.33
CA ALA A 62 -8.04 3.20 -0.61
C ALA A 62 -9.56 3.20 -0.40
N GLN A 63 -10.25 2.13 -0.81
CA GLN A 63 -11.68 1.95 -0.54
C GLN A 63 -11.95 1.80 0.98
N ALA A 64 -11.02 1.19 1.72
CA ALA A 64 -11.09 1.08 3.17
C ALA A 64 -10.70 2.37 3.92
N GLY A 65 -10.31 3.44 3.22
CA GLY A 65 -9.86 4.69 3.85
C GLY A 65 -8.51 4.59 4.57
N ARG A 66 -7.75 3.51 4.35
CA ARG A 66 -6.44 3.25 4.97
C ARG A 66 -5.27 3.81 4.17
N LEU A 67 -5.51 4.20 2.92
CA LEU A 67 -4.53 4.71 1.96
C LEU A 67 -5.21 5.76 1.07
N VAL A 68 -4.44 6.71 0.54
CA VAL A 68 -4.92 7.66 -0.46
C VAL A 68 -4.09 7.55 -1.73
N ILE A 69 -4.78 7.43 -2.86
CA ILE A 69 -4.17 7.41 -4.19
C ILE A 69 -4.15 8.83 -4.72
N TYR A 70 -2.97 9.33 -5.06
CA TYR A 70 -2.74 10.66 -5.58
C TYR A 70 -2.33 10.58 -7.05
N ARG A 71 -2.86 11.50 -7.84
CA ARG A 71 -2.48 11.71 -9.24
C ARG A 71 -2.34 13.20 -9.49
N LYS A 72 -1.17 13.63 -10.00
CA LYS A 72 -0.85 15.05 -10.21
C LYS A 72 -1.14 15.91 -8.96
N GLY A 73 -0.88 15.37 -7.77
CA GLY A 73 -1.10 16.05 -6.49
C GLY A 73 -2.54 16.07 -5.97
N LYS A 74 -3.52 15.49 -6.70
CA LYS A 74 -4.91 15.40 -6.27
C LYS A 74 -5.28 13.96 -5.90
N PRO A 75 -6.16 13.72 -4.92
CA PRO A 75 -6.72 12.39 -4.69
C PRO A 75 -7.44 11.91 -5.95
N ALA A 76 -7.14 10.70 -6.38
CA ALA A 76 -7.67 10.06 -7.57
C ALA A 76 -8.60 8.92 -7.18
N ASP A 77 -9.58 8.65 -8.05
CA ASP A 77 -10.49 7.52 -7.86
C ASP A 77 -9.71 6.20 -7.96
N PRO A 78 -9.81 5.30 -6.96
CA PRO A 78 -9.11 4.02 -6.97
C PRO A 78 -9.51 3.09 -8.13
N ASN A 79 -10.67 3.25 -8.73
CA ASN A 79 -11.12 2.40 -9.84
C ASN A 79 -10.74 2.96 -11.22
N ASP A 80 -10.39 4.24 -11.34
CA ASP A 80 -10.15 4.91 -12.64
C ASP A 80 -8.72 5.46 -12.83
N PHE A 81 -7.83 5.34 -11.84
CA PHE A 81 -6.45 5.83 -12.03
C PHE A 81 -5.67 4.98 -13.05
N ARG A 82 -5.04 5.67 -14.02
CA ARG A 82 -4.14 5.11 -15.03
C ARG A 82 -2.86 5.95 -15.13
N GLY A 83 -1.77 5.30 -15.51
CA GLY A 83 -0.46 5.93 -15.68
C GLY A 83 0.27 6.15 -14.35
N VAL A 84 0.98 7.26 -14.21
CA VAL A 84 1.75 7.57 -12.99
C VAL A 84 0.79 7.98 -11.87
N TYR A 85 0.78 7.20 -10.79
CA TYR A 85 0.08 7.47 -9.54
C TYR A 85 1.03 7.33 -8.37
N ARG A 86 0.69 8.01 -7.28
CA ARG A 86 1.40 7.92 -6.01
C ARG A 86 0.46 7.49 -4.91
N LEU A 87 0.97 6.79 -3.94
CA LEU A 87 0.23 6.22 -2.82
C LEU A 87 0.76 6.88 -1.55
N GLY A 88 -0.13 7.31 -0.68
CA GLY A 88 0.22 7.92 0.60
C GLY A 88 -0.67 7.41 1.71
N LEU A 89 -0.19 7.53 2.93
CA LEU A 89 -1.04 7.36 4.10
C LEU A 89 -2.09 8.49 4.15
N PRO A 90 -3.32 8.19 4.61
CA PRO A 90 -4.33 9.20 4.85
C PRO A 90 -3.79 10.15 5.90
N ARG A 91 -3.61 11.41 5.51
CA ARG A 91 -3.21 12.47 6.44
C ARG A 91 -4.45 12.84 7.22
N HIS A 92 -4.54 12.36 8.47
CA HIS A 92 -5.55 12.80 9.41
C HIS A 92 -5.07 14.17 9.94
N ASP A 93 -5.44 15.24 9.24
CA ASP A 93 -5.36 16.60 9.78
C ASP A 93 -6.48 16.79 10.81
#